data_AF-R5AK64-F1
#
_entry.id   AF-R5AK64-F1
#
_cell.length_a   1.000
_cell.length_b   1.000
_cell.length_c   1.000
_cell.angle_alpha   90.00
_cell.angle_beta   90.00
_cell.angle_gamma   90.00
#
_symmetry.space_group_name_H-M   'P 1'
#
loop_
_entity.id
_entity.type
_entity.pdbx_description
1 polymer ?
#
loop_
_entity_poly.entity_id
_entity_poly.type
_entity_poly.pdbx_seq_one_letter_code
_entity_poly.pdbx_strand_id
1 'polypeptide(L)'
;MRKGFYFRLALANVRRSRQTYLPEIIATAVISGVFLLISGLCFSKTLQNHPSGKSSIMVFSMGLFVFAAFAFGFMVYINNFLIARRKREFGLYGILGLEKRHVGRVLVYENLIVMASGLALGVAGALIFGRLLFLVLLRMIHVTPNSSFSIATVAYALTLGLFGGIFLFTTLLNLRQVHVSNPIELMQSERKGEKDAKLIVPIAIVGLVMLVFAYYEAWTITNSSIAIGVFFPLALLVILATHALFSAGSIVVLRALRKNKSYYYKPAHFVTVSGLFQRMRQNARSLATICVLSTMLVVTVSGTLSLYLGQGKMVRGMYPYDAEIKYGDEAPDAEIERCAEWVAGLAAEKNITIEADMSKLRAFEDVETQERWLNNVVRRGYRARLVHGLIQTDHSLVFDMAGETEDCLAFIDAVNAALEEFFLDGVSCSDYYSTIQDGYAVYGGLLFLGAFFGVLFLAVTVLILYFKQITEGIEDAGRFAVLQKVGMDDTQVRDTINRQVLIVFFLPLATTLLHMVFASRMMACMLQTFMLYDWNLVLACIGGTAVVFVLLYFIVYRLTARVYYRIVRR
;
A
#
# COMPACT_ATOMS: atom_id res chain seq x y z
N MET A 1 1.16 33.29 36.46
CA MET A 1 0.57 33.17 35.11
C MET A 1 -0.90 32.79 35.22
N ARG A 2 -1.81 33.45 34.48
CA ARG A 2 -3.26 33.16 34.49
C ARG A 2 -3.53 31.68 34.13
N LYS A 3 -4.56 31.06 34.74
CA LYS A 3 -5.06 29.73 34.32
C LYS A 3 -5.32 29.73 32.79
N GLY A 4 -4.87 28.69 32.11
CA GLY A 4 -5.05 28.52 30.65
C GLY A 4 -4.14 29.38 29.75
N PHE A 5 -3.05 29.99 30.27
CA PHE A 5 -2.09 30.73 29.43
C PHE A 5 -1.48 29.85 28.32
N TYR A 6 -0.94 28.68 28.67
CA TYR A 6 -0.26 27.79 27.71
C TYR A 6 -1.20 27.24 26.63
N PHE A 7 -2.43 26.89 27.00
CA PHE A 7 -3.44 26.43 26.06
C PHE A 7 -3.82 27.52 25.05
N ARG A 8 -4.03 28.76 25.52
CA ARG A 8 -4.31 29.90 24.63
C ARG A 8 -3.15 30.21 23.70
N LEU A 9 -1.91 30.13 24.21
CA LEU A 9 -0.71 30.31 23.40
C LEU A 9 -0.59 29.21 22.34
N ALA A 10 -0.78 27.95 22.71
CA ALA A 10 -0.80 26.81 21.80
C ALA A 10 -1.85 26.98 20.68
N LEU A 11 -3.08 27.35 21.05
CA LEU A 11 -4.15 27.58 20.07
C LEU A 11 -3.83 28.76 19.13
N ALA A 12 -3.24 29.84 19.65
CA ALA A 12 -2.79 30.96 18.84
C ALA A 12 -1.67 30.54 17.87
N ASN A 13 -0.74 29.70 18.31
CA ASN A 13 0.32 29.17 17.45
C ASN A 13 -0.22 28.29 16.33
N VAL A 14 -1.12 27.33 16.63
CA VAL A 14 -1.76 26.47 15.62
C VAL A 14 -2.54 27.30 14.60
N ARG A 15 -3.21 28.37 15.04
CA ARG A 15 -3.95 29.29 14.14
C ARG A 15 -3.01 30.18 13.31
N ARG A 16 -1.92 30.68 13.88
CA ARG A 16 -0.98 31.56 13.20
C ARG A 16 -0.13 30.80 12.18
N SER A 17 0.29 29.59 12.53
CA SER A 17 1.13 28.71 11.70
C SER A 17 0.32 27.63 10.99
N ARG A 18 -0.91 27.95 10.53
CA ARG A 18 -1.83 27.00 9.87
C ARG A 18 -1.22 26.26 8.70
N GLN A 19 -0.37 26.91 7.90
CA GLN A 19 0.29 26.28 6.75
C GLN A 19 1.23 25.13 7.18
N THR A 20 1.70 25.16 8.43
CA THR A 20 2.57 24.13 9.02
C THR A 20 1.76 23.01 9.68
N TYR A 21 0.67 23.32 10.38
CA TYR A 21 -0.10 22.30 11.13
C TYR A 21 -1.24 21.65 10.35
N LEU A 22 -1.85 22.35 9.40
CA LEU A 22 -3.00 21.84 8.65
C LEU A 22 -2.71 20.48 8.00
N PRO A 23 -1.53 20.24 7.41
CA PRO A 23 -1.33 18.97 6.75
C PRO A 23 -1.14 17.81 7.76
N GLU A 24 -0.61 18.04 8.97
CA GLU A 24 -0.60 17.02 10.03
C GLU A 24 -2.02 16.66 10.49
N ILE A 25 -2.90 17.65 10.62
CA ILE A 25 -4.33 17.43 10.90
C ILE A 25 -4.93 16.55 9.79
N ILE A 26 -4.64 16.86 8.51
CA ILE A 26 -5.14 16.08 7.36
C ILE A 26 -4.58 14.65 7.37
N ALA A 27 -3.28 14.46 7.59
CA ALA A 27 -2.68 13.12 7.71
C ALA A 27 -3.34 12.33 8.84
N THR A 28 -3.53 12.97 10.00
CA THR A 28 -4.19 12.34 11.15
C THR A 28 -5.63 11.98 10.84
N ALA A 29 -6.37 12.84 10.14
CA ALA A 29 -7.73 12.54 9.71
C ALA A 29 -7.79 11.35 8.73
N VAL A 30 -6.95 11.34 7.70
CA VAL A 30 -6.92 10.25 6.72
C VAL A 30 -6.53 8.93 7.38
N ILE A 31 -5.45 8.91 8.17
CA ILE A 31 -4.92 7.69 8.79
C ILE A 31 -5.89 7.15 9.83
N SER A 32 -6.46 8.01 10.69
CA SER A 32 -7.41 7.56 11.71
C SER A 32 -8.74 7.11 11.11
N GLY A 33 -9.24 7.80 10.08
CA GLY A 33 -10.45 7.41 9.37
C GLY A 33 -10.29 6.04 8.69
N VAL A 34 -9.20 5.84 7.95
CA VAL A 34 -8.92 4.55 7.30
C VAL A 34 -8.70 3.44 8.33
N PHE A 35 -7.96 3.70 9.42
CA PHE A 35 -7.78 2.72 10.50
C PHE A 35 -9.11 2.32 11.15
N LEU A 36 -9.99 3.29 11.43
CA LEU A 36 -11.32 3.03 11.98
C LEU A 36 -12.17 2.20 11.03
N LEU A 37 -12.08 2.45 9.71
CA LEU A 37 -12.80 1.67 8.71
C LEU A 37 -12.31 0.23 8.64
N ILE A 38 -10.99 0.01 8.55
CA ILE A 38 -10.41 -1.35 8.54
C ILE A 38 -10.78 -2.09 9.83
N SER A 39 -10.67 -1.41 10.98
CA SER A 39 -11.05 -1.97 12.28
C SER A 39 -12.55 -2.30 12.33
N GLY A 40 -13.41 -1.41 11.85
CA GLY A 40 -14.86 -1.64 11.76
C GLY A 40 -15.23 -2.86 10.93
N LEU A 41 -14.49 -3.11 9.84
CA LEU A 41 -14.67 -4.30 9.00
C LEU A 41 -14.19 -5.58 9.70
N CYS A 42 -13.06 -5.52 10.41
CA CYS A 42 -12.53 -6.65 11.17
C CYS A 42 -13.52 -7.15 12.25
N PHE A 43 -14.33 -6.26 12.82
CA PHE A 43 -15.33 -6.58 13.86
C PHE A 43 -16.78 -6.49 13.37
N SER A 44 -16.99 -6.65 12.06
CA SER A 44 -18.33 -6.63 11.44
C SER A 44 -19.11 -7.91 11.73
N LYS A 45 -20.32 -7.78 12.31
CA LYS A 45 -21.25 -8.91 12.49
C LYS A 45 -21.69 -9.52 11.16
N THR A 46 -21.86 -8.70 10.13
CA THR A 46 -22.24 -9.17 8.79
C THR A 46 -21.21 -10.14 8.21
N LEU A 47 -19.93 -9.80 8.34
CA LEU A 47 -18.85 -10.67 7.86
C LEU A 47 -18.66 -11.90 8.77
N GLN A 48 -18.95 -11.79 10.07
CA GLN A 48 -18.85 -12.94 10.98
C GLN A 48 -19.91 -14.02 10.69
N ASN A 49 -21.11 -13.59 10.28
CA ASN A 49 -22.24 -14.48 10.06
C ASN A 49 -22.31 -15.06 8.64
N HIS A 50 -21.46 -14.58 7.71
CA HIS A 50 -21.39 -15.11 6.36
C HIS A 50 -20.29 -16.17 6.26
N PRO A 51 -20.52 -17.35 5.64
CA PRO A 51 -19.51 -18.41 5.48
C PRO A 51 -18.16 -17.89 4.95
N SER A 52 -18.16 -17.22 3.78
CA SER A 52 -16.96 -16.62 3.20
C SER A 52 -16.46 -15.34 3.93
N GLY A 53 -17.23 -14.80 4.87
CA GLY A 53 -16.86 -13.57 5.58
C GLY A 53 -15.76 -13.78 6.62
N LYS A 54 -15.58 -15.01 7.15
CA LYS A 54 -14.46 -15.36 8.05
C LYS A 54 -13.09 -15.14 7.40
N SER A 55 -12.95 -15.56 6.14
CA SER A 55 -11.72 -15.39 5.35
C SER A 55 -11.39 -13.90 5.13
N SER A 56 -12.42 -13.09 4.85
CA SER A 56 -12.27 -11.62 4.76
C SER A 56 -11.80 -10.99 6.08
N ILE A 57 -12.34 -11.44 7.22
CA ILE A 57 -11.95 -10.95 8.55
C ILE A 57 -10.47 -11.25 8.84
N MET A 58 -9.98 -12.43 8.47
CA MET A 58 -8.56 -12.77 8.63
C MET A 58 -7.66 -11.79 7.87
N VAL A 59 -8.01 -11.49 6.61
CA VAL A 59 -7.29 -10.50 5.78
C VAL A 59 -7.29 -9.12 6.45
N PHE A 60 -8.44 -8.65 6.95
CA PHE A 60 -8.52 -7.35 7.61
C PHE A 60 -7.77 -7.30 8.95
N SER A 61 -7.74 -8.40 9.70
CA SER A 61 -6.99 -8.50 10.96
C SER A 61 -5.48 -8.33 10.73
N MET A 62 -4.93 -9.05 9.73
CA MET A 62 -3.54 -8.88 9.32
C MET A 62 -3.28 -7.45 8.81
N GLY A 63 -4.19 -6.93 7.99
CA GLY A 63 -4.14 -5.56 7.48
C GLY A 63 -4.12 -4.50 8.58
N LEU A 64 -4.89 -4.69 9.63
CA LEU A 64 -4.98 -3.79 10.78
C LEU A 64 -3.64 -3.68 11.51
N PHE A 65 -2.94 -4.80 11.71
CA PHE A 65 -1.61 -4.81 12.34
C PHE A 65 -0.57 -4.06 11.49
N VAL A 66 -0.51 -4.37 10.19
CA VAL A 66 0.41 -3.70 9.25
C VAL A 66 0.10 -2.20 9.18
N PHE A 67 -1.18 -1.83 9.13
CA PHE A 67 -1.59 -0.44 9.07
C PHE A 67 -1.23 0.31 10.37
N ALA A 68 -1.43 -0.32 11.54
CA ALA A 68 -1.06 0.28 12.83
C ALA A 68 0.45 0.58 12.92
N ALA A 69 1.29 -0.37 12.49
CA ALA A 69 2.75 -0.18 12.46
C ALA A 69 3.16 0.98 11.53
N PHE A 70 2.56 1.03 10.33
CA PHE A 70 2.78 2.13 9.40
C PHE A 70 2.30 3.47 9.97
N ALA A 71 1.08 3.52 10.50
CA ALA A 71 0.49 4.73 11.10
C ALA A 71 1.38 5.27 12.23
N PHE A 72 1.89 4.40 13.10
CA PHE A 72 2.82 4.78 14.16
C PHE A 72 4.10 5.40 13.60
N GLY A 73 4.82 4.68 12.72
CA GLY A 73 6.09 5.16 12.17
C GLY A 73 5.93 6.46 11.37
N PHE A 74 4.83 6.57 10.63
CA PHE A 74 4.54 7.74 9.81
C PHE A 74 4.14 8.97 10.64
N MET A 75 3.35 8.80 11.70
CA MET A 75 3.02 9.91 12.61
C MET A 75 4.24 10.42 13.34
N VAL A 76 5.14 9.53 13.75
CA VAL A 76 6.44 9.92 14.33
C VAL A 76 7.26 10.73 13.32
N TYR A 77 7.27 10.32 12.04
CA TYR A 77 7.95 11.06 10.98
C TYR A 77 7.38 12.47 10.79
N ILE A 78 6.05 12.64 10.67
CA ILE A 78 5.42 13.96 10.52
C ILE A 78 5.75 14.85 11.73
N ASN A 79 5.55 14.34 12.93
CA ASN A 79 5.78 15.11 14.15
C ASN A 79 7.25 15.59 14.24
N ASN A 80 8.22 14.70 13.96
CA ASN A 80 9.64 15.06 13.93
C ASN A 80 9.94 16.13 12.86
N PHE A 81 9.32 16.03 11.70
CA PHE A 81 9.46 17.02 10.62
C PHE A 81 8.97 18.39 11.07
N LEU A 82 7.82 18.48 11.73
CA LEU A 82 7.27 19.75 12.20
C LEU A 82 8.14 20.42 13.27
N ILE A 83 8.63 19.65 14.24
CA ILE A 83 9.50 20.19 15.28
C ILE A 83 10.82 20.65 14.68
N ALA A 84 11.36 19.91 13.71
CA ALA A 84 12.57 20.31 13.00
C ALA A 84 12.42 21.69 12.33
N ARG A 85 11.20 22.06 11.89
CA ARG A 85 10.91 23.37 11.29
C ARG A 85 10.62 24.48 12.31
N ARG A 86 10.31 24.14 13.57
CA ARG A 86 9.92 25.10 14.62
C ARG A 86 11.04 25.43 15.60
N LYS A 87 12.26 24.99 15.31
CA LYS A 87 13.47 25.24 16.11
C LYS A 87 13.69 26.74 16.43
N ARG A 88 13.43 27.62 15.46
CA ARG A 88 13.56 29.08 15.62
C ARG A 88 12.52 29.67 16.57
N GLU A 89 11.30 29.14 16.58
CA GLU A 89 10.25 29.54 17.54
C GLU A 89 10.67 29.21 18.97
N PHE A 90 11.28 28.04 19.20
CA PHE A 90 11.78 27.65 20.53
C PHE A 90 12.95 28.52 21.00
N GLY A 91 13.84 28.93 20.09
CA GLY A 91 14.91 29.87 20.38
C GLY A 91 14.37 31.25 20.81
N LEU A 92 13.34 31.75 20.12
CA LEU A 92 12.65 32.99 20.47
C LEU A 92 11.97 32.92 21.84
N TYR A 93 11.33 31.80 22.18
CA TYR A 93 10.75 31.60 23.51
C TYR A 93 11.82 31.65 24.61
N GLY A 94 12.99 31.06 24.37
CA GLY A 94 14.13 31.17 25.27
C GLY A 94 14.59 32.61 25.49
N ILE A 95 14.69 33.42 24.42
CA ILE A 95 15.06 34.84 24.50
C ILE A 95 14.00 35.65 25.25
N LEU A 96 12.72 35.36 25.05
CA LEU A 96 11.60 36.04 25.71
C LEU A 96 11.43 35.63 27.19
N GLY A 97 12.34 34.83 27.75
CA GLY A 97 12.36 34.45 29.16
C GLY A 97 11.50 33.23 29.52
N LEU A 98 10.98 32.47 28.54
CA LEU A 98 10.27 31.22 28.82
C LEU A 98 11.26 30.09 29.12
N GLU A 99 11.18 29.52 30.32
CA GLU A 99 11.88 28.28 30.65
C GLU A 99 11.49 27.10 29.74
N LYS A 100 12.39 26.11 29.61
CA LYS A 100 12.16 24.86 28.86
C LYS A 100 10.87 24.14 29.28
N ARG A 101 10.52 24.18 30.57
CA ARG A 101 9.28 23.60 31.12
C ARG A 101 8.01 24.29 30.62
N HIS A 102 8.08 25.59 30.33
CA HIS A 102 6.98 26.37 29.77
C HIS A 102 6.78 26.04 28.29
N VAL A 103 7.87 25.98 27.53
CA VAL A 103 7.85 25.57 26.11
C VAL A 103 7.31 24.14 25.97
N GLY A 104 7.76 23.21 26.83
CA GLY A 104 7.25 21.84 26.86
C GLY A 104 5.74 21.78 27.05
N ARG A 105 5.17 22.54 28.01
CA ARG A 105 3.72 22.61 28.23
C ARG A 105 2.95 23.12 27.00
N VAL A 106 3.47 24.12 26.30
CA VAL A 106 2.86 24.62 25.06
C VAL A 106 2.83 23.53 24.00
N LEU A 107 3.93 22.80 23.81
CA LEU A 107 4.03 21.70 22.85
C LEU A 107 3.05 20.57 23.12
N VAL A 108 2.83 20.20 24.39
CA VAL A 108 1.82 19.19 24.74
C VAL A 108 0.43 19.62 24.25
N TYR A 109 0.05 20.88 24.51
CA TYR A 109 -1.25 21.39 24.07
C TYR A 109 -1.36 21.52 22.55
N GLU A 110 -0.29 21.93 21.86
CA GLU A 110 -0.30 21.99 20.39
C GLU A 110 -0.48 20.60 19.78
N ASN A 111 0.30 19.62 20.24
CA ASN A 111 0.21 18.24 19.78
C ASN A 111 -1.18 17.66 20.06
N LEU A 112 -1.74 17.95 21.25
CA LEU A 112 -3.08 17.51 21.61
C LEU A 112 -4.15 18.12 20.70
N ILE A 113 -4.10 19.43 20.44
CA ILE A 113 -5.06 20.11 19.56
C ILE A 113 -5.01 19.51 18.15
N VAL A 114 -3.81 19.30 17.62
CA VAL A 114 -3.62 18.79 16.26
C VAL A 114 -4.07 17.34 16.14
N MET A 115 -3.65 16.47 17.06
CA MET A 115 -4.08 15.07 17.03
C MET A 115 -5.57 14.90 17.31
N ALA A 116 -6.14 15.63 18.28
CA ALA A 116 -7.56 15.54 18.59
C ALA A 116 -8.43 16.05 17.44
N SER A 117 -8.05 17.17 16.80
CA SER A 117 -8.78 17.69 15.64
C SER A 117 -8.68 16.76 14.43
N GLY A 118 -7.49 16.21 14.16
CA GLY A 118 -7.29 15.22 13.11
C GLY A 118 -8.11 13.95 13.36
N LEU A 119 -8.05 13.40 14.56
CA LEU A 119 -8.82 12.21 14.94
C LEU A 119 -10.34 12.45 14.82
N ALA A 120 -10.83 13.60 15.30
CA ALA A 120 -12.25 13.94 15.18
C ALA A 120 -12.69 14.03 13.71
N LEU A 121 -11.88 14.65 12.84
CA LEU A 121 -12.14 14.72 11.41
C LEU A 121 -12.07 13.34 10.73
N GLY A 122 -11.15 12.48 11.17
CA GLY A 122 -11.02 11.12 10.64
C GLY A 122 -12.21 10.24 11.01
N VAL A 123 -12.66 10.30 12.27
CA VAL A 123 -13.89 9.63 12.72
C VAL A 123 -15.09 10.15 11.93
N ALA A 124 -15.24 11.47 11.79
CA ALA A 124 -16.32 12.05 11.00
C ALA A 124 -16.27 11.59 9.53
N GLY A 125 -15.09 11.57 8.91
CA GLY A 125 -14.89 11.07 7.55
C GLY A 125 -15.26 9.59 7.41
N ALA A 126 -14.84 8.74 8.35
CA ALA A 126 -15.19 7.33 8.39
C ALA A 126 -16.71 7.11 8.54
N LEU A 127 -17.41 7.95 9.32
CA LEU A 127 -18.86 7.87 9.45
C LEU A 127 -19.59 8.30 8.17
N ILE A 128 -19.11 9.35 7.50
CA ILE A 128 -19.69 9.87 6.26
C ILE A 128 -19.51 8.89 5.10
N PHE A 129 -18.28 8.40 4.89
CA PHE A 129 -17.93 7.55 3.75
C PHE A 129 -18.01 6.05 4.05
N GLY A 130 -18.13 5.66 5.31
CA GLY A 130 -18.05 4.27 5.74
C GLY A 130 -19.12 3.38 5.11
N ARG A 131 -20.37 3.88 5.03
CA ARG A 131 -21.45 3.13 4.37
C ARG A 131 -21.16 2.89 2.89
N LEU A 132 -20.66 3.90 2.18
CA LEU A 132 -20.28 3.78 0.77
C LEU A 132 -19.17 2.72 0.61
N LEU A 133 -18.12 2.81 1.42
CA LEU A 133 -16.99 1.90 1.34
C LEU A 133 -17.35 0.47 1.75
N PHE A 134 -18.26 0.30 2.70
CA PHE A 134 -18.80 -1.02 3.05
C PHE A 134 -19.61 -1.64 1.89
N LEU A 135 -20.42 -0.86 1.19
CA LEU A 135 -21.14 -1.34 0.00
C LEU A 135 -20.19 -1.71 -1.14
N VAL A 136 -19.12 -0.91 -1.34
CA VAL A 136 -18.06 -1.25 -2.30
C VAL A 136 -17.41 -2.58 -1.91
N LEU A 137 -17.10 -2.80 -0.63
CA LEU A 137 -16.56 -4.07 -0.16
C LEU A 137 -17.51 -5.24 -0.47
N LEU A 138 -18.77 -5.15 -0.04
CA LEU A 138 -19.77 -6.22 -0.28
C LEU A 138 -19.89 -6.56 -1.76
N ARG A 139 -19.86 -5.53 -2.63
CA ARG A 139 -19.85 -5.73 -4.07
C ARG A 139 -18.59 -6.43 -4.57
N MET A 140 -17.43 -6.16 -3.98
CA MET A 140 -16.17 -6.81 -4.37
C MET A 140 -16.08 -8.27 -3.91
N ILE A 141 -16.65 -8.59 -2.75
CA ILE A 141 -16.67 -9.96 -2.19
C ILE A 141 -17.90 -10.77 -2.59
N HIS A 142 -18.77 -10.23 -3.46
CA HIS A 142 -20.00 -10.88 -3.95
C HIS A 142 -20.98 -11.29 -2.84
N VAL A 143 -21.07 -10.50 -1.76
CA VAL A 143 -22.03 -10.72 -0.67
C VAL A 143 -23.23 -9.79 -0.82
N THR A 144 -24.43 -10.28 -0.56
CA THR A 144 -25.68 -9.52 -0.75
C THR A 144 -25.74 -8.28 0.17
N PRO A 145 -26.23 -7.13 -0.33
CA PRO A 145 -26.22 -5.86 0.41
C PRO A 145 -27.31 -5.72 1.48
N ASN A 146 -27.96 -6.81 1.93
CA ASN A 146 -29.08 -6.77 2.88
C ASN A 146 -28.67 -6.40 4.32
N SER A 147 -27.41 -6.06 4.54
CA SER A 147 -26.85 -5.75 5.86
C SER A 147 -26.77 -4.25 6.16
N SER A 148 -27.03 -3.88 7.42
CA SER A 148 -26.81 -2.52 7.91
C SER A 148 -25.33 -2.28 8.22
N PHE A 149 -24.77 -1.19 7.66
CA PHE A 149 -23.43 -0.74 8.02
C PHE A 149 -23.40 -0.27 9.47
N SER A 150 -22.57 -0.89 10.29
CA SER A 150 -22.29 -0.45 11.66
C SER A 150 -20.82 -0.69 12.01
N ILE A 151 -20.21 0.27 12.70
CA ILE A 151 -18.84 0.17 13.20
C ILE A 151 -18.95 -0.28 14.66
N ALA A 152 -18.34 -1.43 14.99
CA ALA A 152 -18.34 -1.96 16.35
C ALA A 152 -17.65 -1.01 17.34
N THR A 153 -18.15 -0.95 18.58
CA THR A 153 -17.56 -0.13 19.66
C THR A 153 -16.08 -0.43 19.89
N VAL A 154 -15.67 -1.70 19.71
CA VAL A 154 -14.27 -2.14 19.80
C VAL A 154 -13.38 -1.42 18.79
N ALA A 155 -13.87 -1.13 17.58
CA ALA A 155 -13.10 -0.43 16.56
C ALA A 155 -12.77 1.02 16.95
N TYR A 156 -13.72 1.72 17.59
CA TYR A 156 -13.47 3.04 18.16
C TYR A 156 -12.46 2.99 19.31
N ALA A 157 -12.56 1.98 20.19
CA ALA A 157 -11.62 1.80 21.30
C ALA A 157 -10.19 1.53 20.80
N LEU A 158 -10.03 0.65 19.79
CA LEU A 158 -8.73 0.39 19.16
C LEU A 158 -8.16 1.64 18.48
N THR A 159 -9.01 2.42 17.81
CA THR A 159 -8.59 3.68 17.18
C THR A 159 -8.14 4.68 18.24
N LEU A 160 -8.93 4.89 19.31
CA LEU A 160 -8.55 5.76 20.43
C LEU A 160 -7.27 5.28 21.11
N GLY A 161 -7.10 3.97 21.30
CA GLY A 161 -5.90 3.36 21.88
C GLY A 161 -4.66 3.62 21.03
N LEU A 162 -4.72 3.36 19.72
CA LEU A 162 -3.60 3.59 18.81
C LEU A 162 -3.19 5.07 18.77
N PHE A 163 -4.15 5.97 18.53
CA PHE A 163 -3.86 7.41 18.43
C PHE A 163 -3.51 8.02 19.79
N GLY A 164 -4.04 7.50 20.89
CA GLY A 164 -3.59 7.83 22.24
C GLY A 164 -2.14 7.43 22.47
N GLY A 165 -1.76 6.21 22.07
CA GLY A 165 -0.37 5.73 22.15
C GLY A 165 0.58 6.56 21.28
N ILE A 166 0.19 6.87 20.04
CA ILE A 166 0.94 7.76 19.15
C ILE A 166 1.10 9.14 19.80
N PHE A 167 0.05 9.70 20.39
CA PHE A 167 0.09 11.00 21.07
C PHE A 167 1.08 11.02 22.23
N LEU A 168 1.04 10.00 23.08
CA LEU A 168 1.97 9.89 24.21
C LEU A 168 3.41 9.79 23.72
N PHE A 169 3.65 8.95 22.71
CA PHE A 169 4.98 8.74 22.16
C PHE A 169 5.55 10.00 21.47
N THR A 170 4.77 10.64 20.59
CA THR A 170 5.19 11.89 19.94
C THR A 170 5.41 13.00 20.96
N THR A 171 4.53 13.13 21.94
CA THR A 171 4.71 14.10 23.04
C THR A 171 6.01 13.86 23.81
N LEU A 172 6.34 12.60 24.12
CA LEU A 172 7.60 12.26 24.80
C LEU A 172 8.82 12.66 23.98
N LEU A 173 8.81 12.40 22.66
CA LEU A 173 9.87 12.84 21.75
C LEU A 173 10.00 14.37 21.75
N ASN A 174 8.88 15.10 21.70
CA ASN A 174 8.86 16.56 21.66
C ASN A 174 9.47 17.15 22.94
N LEU A 175 9.08 16.60 24.09
CA LEU A 175 9.60 17.02 25.39
C LEU A 175 11.10 16.74 25.53
N ARG A 176 11.55 15.55 25.10
CA ARG A 176 12.98 15.19 25.10
C ARG A 176 13.77 16.14 24.22
N GLN A 177 13.28 16.43 23.02
CA GLN A 177 13.96 17.31 22.08
C GLN A 177 14.13 18.72 22.65
N VAL A 178 13.11 19.29 23.29
CA VAL A 178 13.21 20.63 23.92
C VAL A 178 14.17 20.65 25.10
N HIS A 179 14.20 19.59 25.92
CA HIS A 179 15.11 19.55 27.07
C HIS A 179 16.58 19.53 26.64
N VAL A 180 16.91 18.77 25.61
CA VAL A 180 18.29 18.60 25.10
C VAL A 180 18.74 19.78 24.23
N SER A 181 17.81 20.57 23.70
CA SER A 181 18.11 21.66 22.75
C SER A 181 18.68 22.92 23.44
N ASN A 182 19.77 23.47 22.91
CA ASN A 182 20.37 24.74 23.35
C ASN A 182 19.84 25.94 22.52
N PRO A 183 19.13 26.92 23.13
CA PRO A 183 18.47 28.03 22.42
C PRO A 183 19.34 28.76 21.38
N ILE A 184 20.61 29.02 21.71
CA ILE A 184 21.58 29.70 20.85
C ILE A 184 21.94 28.86 19.62
N GLU A 185 22.05 27.55 19.78
CA GLU A 185 22.36 26.62 18.69
C GLU A 185 21.16 26.44 17.74
N LEU A 186 19.92 26.47 18.25
CA LEU A 186 18.73 26.44 17.38
C LEU A 186 18.63 27.69 16.52
N MET A 187 18.97 28.87 17.03
CA MET A 187 18.93 30.12 16.26
C MET A 187 20.03 30.23 15.22
N GLN A 188 21.18 29.60 15.44
CA GLN A 188 22.28 29.57 14.48
C GLN A 188 22.18 28.38 13.50
N SER A 189 21.25 27.44 13.70
CA SER A 189 21.12 26.23 12.88
C SER A 189 20.70 26.49 11.43
N GLU A 190 20.02 27.60 11.12
CA GLU A 190 19.75 28.04 9.74
C GLU A 190 20.99 28.63 9.04
N ARG A 191 21.97 29.15 9.80
CA ARG A 191 23.16 29.83 9.27
C ARG A 191 24.39 28.91 9.16
N LYS A 192 24.46 27.84 9.94
CA LYS A 192 25.46 26.78 9.73
C LYS A 192 25.03 25.97 8.51
N GLY A 193 25.49 26.38 7.33
CA GLY A 193 25.52 25.48 6.19
C GLY A 193 26.12 24.15 6.66
N GLU A 194 25.41 23.05 6.45
CA GLU A 194 25.93 21.72 6.74
C GLU A 194 27.36 21.65 6.17
N LYS A 195 28.33 21.18 6.96
CA LYS A 195 29.68 21.01 6.43
C LYS A 195 29.64 19.86 5.44
N ASP A 196 30.33 20.00 4.31
CA ASP A 196 30.45 18.93 3.33
C ASP A 196 31.07 17.69 4.00
N ALA A 197 30.25 16.68 4.21
CA ALA A 197 30.70 15.44 4.85
C ALA A 197 31.68 14.72 3.91
N LYS A 198 32.86 14.37 4.43
CA LYS A 198 33.89 13.62 3.67
C LYS A 198 33.36 12.28 3.15
N LEU A 199 32.33 11.72 3.79
CA LEU A 199 31.74 10.42 3.48
C LEU A 199 30.66 10.44 2.38
N ILE A 200 30.37 11.59 1.74
CA ILE A 200 29.31 11.66 0.70
C ILE A 200 29.59 10.70 -0.47
N VAL A 201 30.82 10.63 -0.97
CA VAL A 201 31.15 9.76 -2.12
C VAL A 201 31.07 8.27 -1.74
N PRO A 202 31.68 7.79 -0.63
CA PRO A 202 31.50 6.41 -0.18
C PRO A 202 30.04 6.00 0.03
N ILE A 203 29.21 6.85 0.66
CA ILE A 203 27.79 6.55 0.88
C ILE A 203 27.05 6.41 -0.45
N ALA A 204 27.36 7.25 -1.44
CA ALA A 204 26.78 7.16 -2.77
C ALA A 204 27.16 5.85 -3.49
N ILE A 205 28.42 5.43 -3.39
CA ILE A 205 28.89 4.16 -3.99
C ILE A 205 28.22 2.97 -3.32
N VAL A 206 28.20 2.94 -1.98
CA VAL A 206 27.54 1.87 -1.21
C VAL A 206 26.06 1.79 -1.57
N GLY A 207 25.36 2.93 -1.59
CA GLY A 207 23.96 2.99 -2.00
C GLY A 207 23.72 2.49 -3.43
N LEU A 208 24.62 2.81 -4.37
CA LEU A 208 24.52 2.32 -5.74
C LEU A 208 24.72 0.80 -5.82
N VAL A 209 25.74 0.27 -5.14
CA VAL A 209 26.00 -1.17 -5.09
C VAL A 209 24.83 -1.93 -4.46
N MET A 210 24.27 -1.43 -3.36
CA MET A 210 23.09 -2.02 -2.72
C MET A 210 21.88 -2.04 -3.66
N LEU A 211 21.64 -0.94 -4.40
CA LEU A 211 20.51 -0.88 -5.33
C LEU A 211 20.70 -1.83 -6.52
N VAL A 212 21.89 -1.85 -7.11
CA VAL A 212 22.22 -2.73 -8.24
C VAL A 212 22.12 -4.19 -7.82
N PHE A 213 22.64 -4.55 -6.64
CA PHE A 213 22.49 -5.89 -6.09
C PHE A 213 21.01 -6.26 -5.89
N ALA A 214 20.22 -5.37 -5.28
CA ALA A 214 18.80 -5.63 -5.06
C ALA A 214 18.02 -5.82 -6.37
N TYR A 215 18.35 -5.03 -7.40
CA TYR A 215 17.75 -5.14 -8.73
C TYR A 215 18.17 -6.41 -9.47
N TYR A 216 19.44 -6.78 -9.35
CA TYR A 216 19.95 -8.03 -9.90
C TYR A 216 19.20 -9.21 -9.29
N GLU A 217 19.14 -9.31 -7.97
CA GLU A 217 18.41 -10.38 -7.26
C GLU A 217 16.92 -10.41 -7.64
N ALA A 218 16.25 -9.25 -7.61
CA ALA A 218 14.83 -9.17 -7.98
C ALA A 218 14.54 -9.62 -9.42
N TRP A 219 15.51 -9.48 -10.34
CA TRP A 219 15.36 -9.89 -11.73
C TRP A 219 15.72 -11.36 -11.97
N THR A 220 16.69 -11.91 -11.24
CA THR A 220 17.18 -13.29 -11.45
C THR A 220 16.38 -14.35 -10.71
N ILE A 221 15.66 -14.00 -9.64
CA ILE A 221 14.86 -14.97 -8.89
C ILE A 221 13.72 -15.53 -9.76
N THR A 222 13.77 -16.83 -10.02
CA THR A 222 12.74 -17.59 -10.76
C THR A 222 11.89 -18.48 -9.87
N ASN A 223 12.34 -18.79 -8.65
CA ASN A 223 11.64 -19.67 -7.73
C ASN A 223 10.70 -18.88 -6.82
N SER A 224 9.38 -19.12 -6.94
CA SER A 224 8.33 -18.37 -6.22
C SER A 224 8.45 -18.46 -4.71
N SER A 225 8.79 -19.64 -4.17
CA SER A 225 8.96 -19.85 -2.72
C SER A 225 10.11 -19.03 -2.15
N ILE A 226 11.23 -18.92 -2.88
CA ILE A 226 12.37 -18.08 -2.48
C ILE A 226 11.97 -16.61 -2.58
N ALA A 227 11.28 -16.22 -3.66
CA ALA A 227 10.86 -14.84 -3.91
C ALA A 227 10.09 -14.24 -2.73
N ILE A 228 9.16 -15.00 -2.13
CA ILE A 228 8.39 -14.54 -0.96
C ILE A 228 9.30 -14.29 0.25
N GLY A 229 10.24 -15.20 0.53
CA GLY A 229 11.14 -15.09 1.68
C GLY A 229 12.11 -13.91 1.57
N VAL A 230 12.57 -13.61 0.36
CA VAL A 230 13.57 -12.55 0.13
C VAL A 230 12.96 -11.20 -0.25
N PHE A 231 11.66 -11.15 -0.58
CA PHE A 231 10.97 -9.91 -0.95
C PHE A 231 11.14 -8.81 0.10
N PHE A 232 10.85 -9.09 1.37
CA PHE A 232 10.95 -8.08 2.43
C PHE A 232 12.39 -7.61 2.69
N PRO A 233 13.40 -8.50 2.83
CA PRO A 233 14.80 -8.09 2.90
C PRO A 233 15.24 -7.23 1.72
N LEU A 234 14.89 -7.61 0.49
CA LEU A 234 15.25 -6.85 -0.72
C LEU A 234 14.51 -5.50 -0.77
N ALA A 235 13.23 -5.45 -0.41
CA ALA A 235 12.49 -4.20 -0.32
C ALA A 235 13.11 -3.25 0.70
N LEU A 236 13.52 -3.75 1.88
CA LEU A 236 14.23 -2.94 2.88
C LEU A 236 15.58 -2.45 2.35
N LEU A 237 16.31 -3.31 1.63
CA LEU A 237 17.58 -2.94 0.99
C LEU A 237 17.39 -1.82 -0.04
N VAL A 238 16.35 -1.91 -0.89
CA VAL A 238 15.98 -0.87 -1.85
C VAL A 238 15.62 0.43 -1.15
N ILE A 239 14.88 0.39 -0.03
CA ILE A 239 14.54 1.58 0.77
C ILE A 239 15.82 2.26 1.27
N LEU A 240 16.74 1.50 1.89
CA LEU A 240 18.02 2.02 2.39
C LEU A 240 18.89 2.60 1.27
N ALA A 241 19.01 1.86 0.17
CA ALA A 241 19.78 2.28 -1.01
C ALA A 241 19.22 3.57 -1.63
N THR A 242 17.89 3.67 -1.75
CA THR A 242 17.20 4.86 -2.26
C THR A 242 17.47 6.06 -1.36
N HIS A 243 17.35 5.90 -0.04
CA HIS A 243 17.67 6.97 0.90
C HIS A 243 19.14 7.43 0.80
N ALA A 244 20.07 6.49 0.66
CA ALA A 244 21.49 6.80 0.47
C ALA A 244 21.76 7.54 -0.85
N LEU A 245 21.17 7.08 -1.96
CA LEU A 245 21.36 7.68 -3.28
C LEU A 245 20.72 9.07 -3.40
N PHE A 246 19.53 9.28 -2.86
CA PHE A 246 18.95 10.62 -2.82
C PHE A 246 19.75 11.56 -1.92
N SER A 247 20.23 11.10 -0.75
CA SER A 247 20.94 11.96 0.21
C SER A 247 22.39 12.25 -0.18
N ALA A 248 23.07 11.30 -0.80
CA ALA A 248 24.50 11.41 -1.14
C ALA A 248 24.74 11.36 -2.65
N GLY A 249 24.15 10.40 -3.35
CA GLY A 249 24.33 10.20 -4.80
C GLY A 249 23.93 11.42 -5.63
N SER A 250 22.77 12.01 -5.35
CA SER A 250 22.32 13.23 -6.02
C SER A 250 23.30 14.41 -5.86
N ILE A 251 23.92 14.54 -4.68
CA ILE A 251 24.94 15.55 -4.39
C ILE A 251 26.23 15.26 -5.15
N VAL A 252 26.65 13.98 -5.25
CA VAL A 252 27.81 13.57 -6.06
C VAL A 252 27.60 13.90 -7.54
N VAL A 253 26.41 13.63 -8.09
CA VAL A 253 26.08 13.99 -9.48
C VAL A 253 26.17 15.50 -9.68
N LEU A 254 25.61 16.30 -8.77
CA LEU A 254 25.68 17.76 -8.87
C LEU A 254 27.12 18.29 -8.71
N ARG A 255 27.97 17.65 -7.90
CA ARG A 255 29.41 17.96 -7.83
C ARG A 255 30.13 17.66 -9.14
N ALA A 256 29.81 16.53 -9.79
CA ALA A 256 30.36 16.19 -11.09
C ALA A 256 29.96 17.23 -12.16
N LEU A 257 28.68 17.66 -12.17
CA LEU A 257 28.20 18.72 -13.05
C LEU A 257 28.90 20.06 -12.79
N ARG A 258 29.18 20.40 -11.53
CA ARG A 258 29.93 21.60 -11.14
C ARG A 258 31.40 21.56 -11.59
N LYS A 259 32.02 20.38 -11.64
CA LYS A 259 33.40 20.19 -12.11
C LYS A 259 33.53 20.38 -13.63
N ASN A 260 32.48 20.12 -14.39
CA ASN A 260 32.46 20.36 -15.84
C ASN A 260 32.32 21.86 -16.14
N LYS A 261 33.46 22.55 -16.32
CA LYS A 261 33.51 24.01 -16.57
C LYS A 261 32.69 24.44 -17.79
N SER A 262 32.70 23.65 -18.87
CA SER A 262 31.98 23.96 -20.12
C SER A 262 30.46 23.98 -19.94
N TYR A 263 29.96 23.20 -18.98
CA TYR A 263 28.54 23.11 -18.64
C TYR A 263 28.15 24.11 -17.55
N TYR A 264 28.94 24.19 -16.47
CA TYR A 264 28.56 24.91 -15.25
C TYR A 264 28.60 26.44 -15.39
N TYR A 265 29.56 27.02 -16.13
CA TYR A 265 29.71 28.48 -16.22
C TYR A 265 28.75 29.16 -17.20
N LYS A 266 27.85 28.41 -17.85
CA LYS A 266 26.75 29.01 -18.63
C LYS A 266 25.71 29.62 -17.66
N PRO A 267 25.22 30.87 -17.86
CA PRO A 267 24.37 31.57 -16.89
C PRO A 267 23.16 30.75 -16.40
N ALA A 268 22.41 30.14 -17.32
CA ALA A 268 21.25 29.31 -16.97
C ALA A 268 21.63 28.06 -16.16
N HIS A 269 22.79 27.45 -16.45
CA HIS A 269 23.22 26.21 -15.80
C HIS A 269 23.80 26.46 -14.41
N PHE A 270 24.59 27.52 -14.25
CA PHE A 270 25.20 27.90 -12.99
C PHE A 270 24.14 28.03 -11.88
N VAL A 271 23.08 28.78 -12.17
CA VAL A 271 21.98 29.07 -11.24
C VAL A 271 21.15 27.81 -11.00
N THR A 272 20.83 27.07 -12.07
CA THR A 272 20.07 25.82 -11.96
C THR A 272 20.79 24.79 -11.08
N VAL A 273 22.06 24.48 -11.38
CA VAL A 273 22.87 23.48 -10.65
C VAL A 273 23.11 23.92 -9.21
N SER A 274 23.43 25.20 -8.97
CA SER A 274 23.67 25.70 -7.62
C SER A 274 22.40 25.65 -6.76
N GLY A 275 21.24 25.99 -7.32
CA GLY A 275 19.97 25.89 -6.58
C GLY A 275 19.52 24.44 -6.36
N LEU A 276 19.69 23.55 -7.34
CA LEU A 276 19.46 22.11 -7.15
C LEU A 276 20.35 21.54 -6.05
N PHE A 277 21.61 21.97 -5.96
CA PHE A 277 22.53 21.53 -4.92
C PHE A 277 22.01 21.87 -3.52
N GLN A 278 21.49 23.08 -3.32
CA GLN A 278 20.88 23.48 -2.06
C GLN A 278 19.61 22.66 -1.76
N ARG A 279 18.71 22.52 -2.73
CA ARG A 279 17.45 21.77 -2.57
C ARG A 279 17.69 20.30 -2.23
N MET A 280 18.63 19.64 -2.92
CA MET A 280 18.98 18.25 -2.62
C MET A 280 19.54 18.12 -1.22
N ARG A 281 20.41 19.04 -0.80
CA ARG A 281 20.97 19.03 0.55
C ARG A 281 19.92 19.16 1.65
N GLN A 282 18.96 20.06 1.48
CA GLN A 282 17.94 20.33 2.47
C GLN A 282 16.82 19.27 2.49
N ASN A 283 16.44 18.73 1.32
CA ASN A 283 15.20 17.97 1.18
C ASN A 283 15.36 16.56 0.57
N ALA A 284 16.58 16.06 0.33
CA ALA A 284 16.81 14.73 -0.26
C ALA A 284 16.06 13.59 0.44
N ARG A 285 16.02 13.59 1.78
CA ARG A 285 15.34 12.52 2.54
C ARG A 285 13.85 12.46 2.22
N SER A 286 13.19 13.62 2.09
CA SER A 286 11.77 13.68 1.74
C SER A 286 11.51 13.17 0.32
N LEU A 287 12.42 13.43 -0.62
CA LEU A 287 12.32 12.93 -2.00
C LEU A 287 12.46 11.41 -2.06
N ALA A 288 13.37 10.84 -1.27
CA ALA A 288 13.48 9.39 -1.12
C ALA A 288 12.20 8.78 -0.52
N THR A 289 11.64 9.38 0.53
CA THR A 289 10.39 8.92 1.15
C THR A 289 9.22 8.98 0.16
N ILE A 290 9.11 10.03 -0.65
CA ILE A 290 8.10 10.12 -1.72
C ILE A 290 8.27 8.95 -2.70
N CYS A 291 9.50 8.67 -3.16
CA CYS A 291 9.79 7.57 -4.07
C CYS A 291 9.40 6.20 -3.48
N VAL A 292 9.76 5.96 -2.22
CA VAL A 292 9.45 4.72 -1.50
C VAL A 292 7.94 4.52 -1.36
N LEU A 293 7.21 5.52 -0.88
CA LEU A 293 5.76 5.44 -0.71
C LEU A 293 5.02 5.27 -2.04
N SER A 294 5.51 5.94 -3.09
CA SER A 294 4.98 5.78 -4.45
C SER A 294 5.19 4.36 -4.97
N THR A 295 6.35 3.76 -4.69
CA THR A 295 6.64 2.37 -5.06
C THR A 295 5.76 1.40 -4.27
N MET A 296 5.63 1.60 -2.97
CA MET A 296 4.72 0.80 -2.12
C MET A 296 3.28 0.87 -2.62
N LEU A 297 2.79 2.06 -3.00
CA LEU A 297 1.46 2.22 -3.60
C LEU A 297 1.30 1.38 -4.85
N VAL A 298 2.22 1.50 -5.81
CA VAL A 298 2.09 0.78 -7.09
C VAL A 298 2.19 -0.73 -6.86
N VAL A 299 3.12 -1.21 -6.04
CA VAL A 299 3.25 -2.64 -5.70
C VAL A 299 1.99 -3.17 -5.02
N THR A 300 1.51 -2.49 -3.97
CA THR A 300 0.36 -2.96 -3.20
C THR A 300 -0.90 -3.01 -4.05
N VAL A 301 -1.21 -1.94 -4.79
CA VAL A 301 -2.43 -1.89 -5.62
C VAL A 301 -2.34 -2.84 -6.80
N SER A 302 -1.21 -2.92 -7.50
CA SER A 302 -1.07 -3.81 -8.65
C SER A 302 -1.06 -5.29 -8.25
N GLY A 303 -0.43 -5.66 -7.14
CA GLY A 303 -0.41 -7.03 -6.63
C GLY A 303 -1.79 -7.52 -6.23
N THR A 304 -2.53 -6.73 -5.45
CA THR A 304 -3.89 -7.12 -5.03
C THR A 304 -4.88 -7.09 -6.20
N LEU A 305 -4.72 -6.16 -7.15
CA LEU A 305 -5.52 -6.13 -8.38
C LEU A 305 -5.25 -7.35 -9.27
N SER A 306 -3.99 -7.78 -9.37
CA SER A 306 -3.61 -8.98 -10.15
C SER A 306 -4.25 -10.24 -9.57
N LEU A 307 -4.24 -10.39 -8.24
CA LEU A 307 -4.91 -11.52 -7.56
C LEU A 307 -6.42 -11.49 -7.79
N TYR A 308 -7.05 -10.33 -7.62
CA TYR A 308 -8.51 -10.19 -7.78
C TYR A 308 -8.99 -10.44 -9.23
N LEU A 309 -8.26 -9.94 -10.23
CA LEU A 309 -8.62 -10.16 -11.64
C LEU A 309 -8.16 -11.54 -12.15
N GLY A 310 -7.13 -12.13 -11.52
CA GLY A 310 -6.52 -13.39 -11.93
C GLY A 310 -7.16 -14.63 -11.32
N GLN A 311 -7.93 -14.49 -10.24
CA GLN A 311 -8.48 -15.62 -9.48
C GLN A 311 -9.26 -16.63 -10.34
N GLY A 312 -10.04 -16.21 -11.35
CA GLY A 312 -10.76 -17.15 -12.21
C GLY A 312 -9.84 -18.09 -12.96
N LYS A 313 -8.70 -17.57 -13.46
CA LYS A 313 -7.66 -18.38 -14.12
C LYS A 313 -6.93 -19.29 -13.13
N MET A 314 -6.67 -18.78 -11.93
CA MET A 314 -6.05 -19.56 -10.86
C MET A 314 -6.93 -20.76 -10.51
N VAL A 315 -8.19 -20.52 -10.14
CA VAL A 315 -9.13 -21.57 -9.74
C VAL A 315 -9.42 -22.52 -10.89
N ARG A 316 -9.58 -22.04 -12.14
CA ARG A 316 -9.76 -22.96 -13.29
C ARG A 316 -8.54 -23.84 -13.55
N GLY A 317 -7.33 -23.35 -13.25
CA GLY A 317 -6.12 -24.16 -13.28
C GLY A 317 -6.12 -25.26 -12.21
N MET A 318 -6.81 -25.06 -11.09
CA MET A 318 -6.96 -26.06 -10.01
C MET A 318 -8.11 -27.04 -10.26
N TYR A 319 -9.17 -26.60 -10.97
CA TYR A 319 -10.39 -27.36 -11.24
C TYR A 319 -10.64 -27.49 -12.76
N PRO A 320 -9.99 -28.46 -13.43
CA PRO A 320 -10.27 -28.78 -14.83
C PRO A 320 -11.72 -29.18 -15.09
N TYR A 321 -12.33 -29.93 -14.18
CA TYR A 321 -13.79 -30.15 -14.06
C TYR A 321 -14.38 -29.29 -12.95
N ASP A 322 -15.65 -28.90 -13.08
CA ASP A 322 -16.31 -28.01 -12.10
C ASP A 322 -16.49 -28.64 -10.72
N ALA A 323 -16.69 -29.95 -10.61
CA ALA A 323 -16.83 -30.64 -9.34
C ALA A 323 -16.14 -32.02 -9.33
N GLU A 324 -15.68 -32.41 -8.15
CA GLU A 324 -15.10 -33.72 -7.85
C GLU A 324 -15.64 -34.21 -6.50
N ILE A 325 -16.35 -35.34 -6.52
CA ILE A 325 -16.76 -36.08 -5.31
C ILE A 325 -15.75 -37.20 -5.11
N LYS A 326 -14.89 -37.08 -4.09
CA LYS A 326 -13.91 -38.09 -3.71
C LYS A 326 -14.54 -39.14 -2.81
N TYR A 327 -14.09 -40.39 -2.93
CA TYR A 327 -14.45 -41.50 -2.07
C TYR A 327 -13.24 -42.42 -1.84
N GLY A 328 -13.23 -43.18 -0.75
CA GLY A 328 -12.15 -44.10 -0.42
C GLY A 328 -11.99 -45.27 -1.40
N ASP A 329 -10.79 -45.86 -1.43
CA ASP A 329 -10.38 -46.95 -2.34
C ASP A 329 -11.24 -48.22 -2.23
N GLU A 330 -11.94 -48.41 -1.10
CA GLU A 330 -12.77 -49.58 -0.82
C GLU A 330 -14.29 -49.33 -1.02
N ALA A 331 -14.66 -48.18 -1.59
CA ALA A 331 -16.06 -47.84 -1.85
C ALA A 331 -16.73 -48.86 -2.79
N PRO A 332 -17.86 -49.49 -2.39
CA PRO A 332 -18.57 -50.43 -3.25
C PRO A 332 -19.13 -49.75 -4.50
N ASP A 333 -18.96 -50.34 -5.69
CA ASP A 333 -19.48 -49.79 -6.95
C ASP A 333 -20.98 -49.47 -6.89
N ALA A 334 -21.78 -50.27 -6.17
CA ALA A 334 -23.21 -50.04 -5.99
C ALA A 334 -23.52 -48.75 -5.19
N GLU A 335 -22.69 -48.40 -4.21
CA GLU A 335 -22.83 -47.16 -3.45
C GLU A 335 -22.40 -45.95 -4.29
N ILE A 336 -21.35 -46.10 -5.10
CA ILE A 336 -20.90 -45.08 -6.06
C ILE A 336 -21.97 -44.81 -7.12
N GLU A 337 -22.56 -45.87 -7.69
CA GLU A 337 -23.66 -45.75 -8.65
C GLU A 337 -24.90 -45.08 -8.03
N ARG A 338 -25.26 -45.44 -6.79
CA ARG A 338 -26.37 -44.77 -6.06
C ARG A 338 -26.08 -43.29 -5.82
N CYS A 339 -24.83 -42.95 -5.47
CA CYS A 339 -24.41 -41.57 -5.32
C CYS A 339 -24.53 -40.81 -6.65
N ALA A 340 -23.99 -41.36 -7.73
CA ALA A 340 -24.06 -40.75 -9.06
C ALA A 340 -25.51 -40.57 -9.56
N GLU A 341 -26.39 -41.55 -9.34
CA GLU A 341 -27.82 -41.45 -9.67
C GLU A 341 -28.48 -40.31 -8.90
N TRP A 342 -28.23 -40.23 -7.59
CA TRP A 342 -28.80 -39.18 -6.75
C TRP A 342 -28.30 -37.79 -7.16
N VAL A 343 -27.00 -37.63 -7.44
CA VAL A 343 -26.40 -36.38 -7.90
C VAL A 343 -27.02 -35.94 -9.23
N ALA A 344 -27.19 -36.86 -10.19
CA ALA A 344 -27.83 -36.57 -11.47
C ALA A 344 -29.31 -36.20 -11.32
N GLY A 345 -30.04 -36.87 -10.42
CA GLY A 345 -31.43 -36.55 -10.10
C GLY A 345 -31.58 -35.16 -9.48
N LEU A 346 -30.73 -34.81 -8.52
CA LEU A 346 -30.70 -33.49 -7.90
C LEU A 346 -30.35 -32.40 -8.93
N ALA A 347 -29.43 -32.66 -9.84
CA ALA A 347 -29.06 -31.70 -10.88
C ALA A 347 -30.27 -31.38 -11.78
N ALA A 348 -31.02 -32.42 -12.19
CA ALA A 348 -32.25 -32.24 -12.94
C ALA A 348 -33.32 -31.44 -12.17
N GLU A 349 -33.49 -31.68 -10.87
CA GLU A 349 -34.40 -30.91 -10.01
C GLU A 349 -34.01 -29.42 -9.94
N LYS A 350 -32.70 -29.13 -9.90
CA LYS A 350 -32.14 -27.78 -9.80
C LYS A 350 -31.91 -27.10 -11.15
N ASN A 351 -32.39 -27.67 -12.26
CA ASN A 351 -32.13 -27.18 -13.63
C ASN A 351 -30.64 -27.04 -13.98
N ILE A 352 -29.77 -27.86 -13.37
CA ILE A 352 -28.35 -27.94 -13.69
C ILE A 352 -28.15 -29.05 -14.73
N THR A 353 -27.47 -28.70 -15.83
CA THR A 353 -27.06 -29.70 -16.83
C THR A 353 -25.68 -30.21 -16.46
N ILE A 354 -25.57 -31.52 -16.19
CA ILE A 354 -24.29 -32.19 -15.97
C ILE A 354 -23.66 -32.53 -17.33
N GLU A 355 -22.41 -32.15 -17.52
CA GLU A 355 -21.63 -32.49 -18.70
C GLU A 355 -20.43 -33.36 -18.32
N ALA A 356 -20.23 -34.45 -19.09
CA ALA A 356 -19.11 -35.35 -18.93
C ALA A 356 -18.21 -35.30 -20.17
N ASP A 357 -17.11 -34.55 -20.05
CA ASP A 357 -16.10 -34.44 -21.10
C ASP A 357 -14.87 -35.30 -20.81
N MET A 358 -14.94 -36.57 -21.24
CA MET A 358 -13.84 -37.54 -21.11
C MET A 358 -12.53 -37.08 -21.76
N SER A 359 -12.56 -36.11 -22.68
CA SER A 359 -11.34 -35.60 -23.34
C SER A 359 -10.45 -34.78 -22.41
N LYS A 360 -10.99 -34.30 -21.27
CA LYS A 360 -10.23 -33.57 -20.27
C LYS A 360 -9.35 -34.48 -19.41
N LEU A 361 -9.59 -35.80 -19.41
CA LEU A 361 -8.81 -36.77 -18.63
C LEU A 361 -7.36 -36.87 -19.11
N ARG A 362 -6.44 -36.94 -18.15
CA ARG A 362 -4.99 -37.09 -18.39
C ARG A 362 -4.45 -38.27 -17.60
N ALA A 363 -3.50 -38.99 -18.17
CA ALA A 363 -2.84 -40.09 -17.46
C ALA A 363 -1.87 -39.54 -16.40
N PHE A 364 -1.83 -40.18 -15.23
CA PHE A 364 -1.00 -39.81 -14.10
C PHE A 364 0.50 -39.75 -14.42
N GLU A 365 0.97 -40.63 -15.30
CA GLU A 365 2.37 -40.66 -15.75
C GLU A 365 2.71 -39.52 -16.73
N ASP A 366 1.71 -38.96 -17.41
CA ASP A 366 1.88 -37.93 -18.44
C ASP A 366 1.80 -36.50 -17.86
N VAL A 367 1.47 -36.36 -16.57
CA VAL A 367 1.37 -35.06 -15.88
C VAL A 367 2.53 -34.82 -14.92
N GLU A 368 2.97 -33.57 -14.86
CA GLU A 368 4.01 -33.14 -13.92
C GLU A 368 3.59 -33.41 -12.47
N THR A 369 4.55 -33.68 -11.58
CA THR A 369 4.28 -34.02 -10.18
C THR A 369 3.41 -32.96 -9.47
N GLN A 370 3.52 -31.70 -9.88
CA GLN A 370 2.75 -30.58 -9.34
C GLN A 370 1.32 -30.48 -9.87
N GLU A 371 0.94 -31.24 -10.90
CA GLU A 371 -0.42 -31.26 -11.47
C GLU A 371 -1.19 -32.54 -11.10
N ARG A 372 -0.55 -33.50 -10.42
CA ARG A 372 -1.12 -34.82 -10.09
C ARG A 372 -2.34 -34.78 -9.15
N TRP A 373 -2.59 -33.66 -8.50
CA TRP A 373 -3.73 -33.48 -7.60
C TRP A 373 -4.95 -32.89 -8.29
N LEU A 374 -4.87 -32.56 -9.58
CA LEU A 374 -6.00 -32.07 -10.37
C LEU A 374 -7.04 -33.18 -10.58
N ASN A 375 -8.31 -32.80 -10.58
CA ASN A 375 -9.44 -33.72 -10.67
C ASN A 375 -9.65 -34.36 -12.06
N ASN A 376 -8.71 -34.18 -13.00
CA ASN A 376 -8.74 -34.83 -14.30
C ASN A 376 -7.63 -35.86 -14.50
N VAL A 377 -6.89 -36.23 -13.45
CA VAL A 377 -5.77 -37.15 -13.54
C VAL A 377 -6.20 -38.57 -13.14
N VAL A 378 -5.94 -39.56 -14.00
CA VAL A 378 -6.32 -40.99 -13.81
C VAL A 378 -5.12 -41.93 -13.94
N ARG A 379 -5.11 -43.07 -13.23
CA ARG A 379 -4.01 -44.04 -13.33
C ARG A 379 -4.08 -44.85 -14.63
N ARG A 380 -2.92 -45.18 -15.20
CA ARG A 380 -2.85 -46.00 -16.43
C ARG A 380 -3.41 -47.40 -16.17
N GLY A 381 -4.43 -47.77 -16.95
CA GLY A 381 -5.10 -49.07 -16.87
C GLY A 381 -6.43 -49.05 -16.11
N TYR A 382 -6.76 -47.95 -15.42
CA TYR A 382 -8.09 -47.78 -14.85
C TYR A 382 -9.09 -47.33 -15.92
N ARG A 383 -10.30 -47.88 -15.87
CA ARG A 383 -11.37 -47.56 -16.81
C ARG A 383 -12.19 -46.42 -16.22
N ALA A 384 -11.90 -45.19 -16.64
CA ALA A 384 -12.88 -44.13 -16.50
C ALA A 384 -14.15 -44.55 -17.25
N ARG A 385 -15.32 -44.47 -16.61
CA ARG A 385 -16.60 -44.84 -17.23
C ARG A 385 -17.67 -43.80 -16.93
N LEU A 386 -18.62 -43.69 -17.84
CA LEU A 386 -19.81 -42.85 -17.67
C LEU A 386 -20.82 -43.55 -16.77
N VAL A 387 -21.25 -42.86 -15.72
CA VAL A 387 -22.24 -43.34 -14.75
C VAL A 387 -23.23 -42.21 -14.50
N HIS A 388 -24.50 -42.38 -14.88
CA HIS A 388 -25.56 -41.37 -14.75
C HIS A 388 -25.21 -39.97 -15.31
N GLY A 389 -24.35 -39.90 -16.32
CA GLY A 389 -23.90 -38.64 -16.92
C GLY A 389 -22.67 -38.02 -16.24
N LEU A 390 -22.13 -38.63 -15.20
CA LEU A 390 -20.87 -38.29 -14.53
C LEU A 390 -19.74 -39.21 -15.01
N ILE A 391 -18.49 -38.79 -14.78
CA ILE A 391 -17.31 -39.61 -15.04
C ILE A 391 -16.84 -40.24 -13.73
N GLN A 392 -16.93 -41.56 -13.62
CA GLN A 392 -16.34 -42.32 -12.52
C GLN A 392 -14.86 -42.58 -12.81
N THR A 393 -13.98 -42.24 -11.87
CA THR A 393 -12.54 -42.50 -11.87
C THR A 393 -12.15 -43.47 -10.75
N ASP A 394 -10.84 -43.70 -10.55
CA ASP A 394 -10.29 -44.53 -9.47
C ASP A 394 -10.87 -44.20 -8.09
N HIS A 395 -11.01 -42.91 -7.78
CA HIS A 395 -11.30 -42.43 -6.42
C HIS A 395 -12.29 -41.26 -6.40
N SER A 396 -12.91 -40.94 -7.55
CA SER A 396 -13.85 -39.82 -7.63
C SER A 396 -14.88 -39.91 -8.74
N LEU A 397 -16.01 -39.23 -8.52
CA LEU A 397 -16.95 -38.84 -9.56
C LEU A 397 -16.64 -37.39 -9.95
N VAL A 398 -16.39 -37.14 -11.24
CA VAL A 398 -16.07 -35.80 -11.77
C VAL A 398 -17.02 -35.42 -12.88
N PHE A 399 -17.35 -34.12 -12.93
CA PHE A 399 -18.30 -33.58 -13.90
C PHE A 399 -18.19 -32.06 -14.02
N ASP A 400 -18.60 -31.53 -15.18
CA ASP A 400 -18.86 -30.10 -15.37
C ASP A 400 -20.35 -29.80 -15.19
N MET A 401 -20.65 -28.53 -14.90
CA MET A 401 -22.00 -28.05 -14.67
C MET A 401 -22.30 -26.84 -15.57
N ALA A 402 -23.39 -26.92 -16.31
CA ALA A 402 -23.95 -25.80 -17.05
C ALA A 402 -25.24 -25.31 -16.37
N GLY A 403 -25.23 -24.04 -15.93
CA GLY A 403 -26.32 -23.38 -15.23
C GLY A 403 -25.95 -21.97 -14.77
N GLU A 404 -26.87 -21.27 -14.10
CA GLU A 404 -26.53 -20.02 -13.42
C GLU A 404 -25.64 -20.30 -12.20
N THR A 405 -24.73 -19.38 -11.87
CA THR A 405 -23.77 -19.56 -10.77
C THR A 405 -24.44 -19.77 -9.41
N GLU A 406 -25.56 -19.07 -9.15
CA GLU A 406 -26.32 -19.24 -7.91
C GLU A 406 -26.94 -20.64 -7.81
N ASP A 407 -27.47 -21.17 -8.92
CA ASP A 407 -28.02 -22.52 -8.97
C ASP A 407 -26.93 -23.59 -8.83
N CYS A 408 -25.76 -23.39 -9.44
CA CYS A 408 -24.62 -24.30 -9.30
C CYS A 408 -24.12 -24.36 -7.84
N LEU A 409 -24.03 -23.21 -7.17
CA LEU A 409 -23.68 -23.13 -5.74
C LEU A 409 -24.73 -23.84 -4.88
N ALA A 410 -26.01 -23.56 -5.09
CA ALA A 410 -27.10 -24.19 -4.33
C ALA A 410 -27.17 -25.70 -4.55
N PHE A 411 -26.85 -26.16 -5.76
CA PHE A 411 -26.72 -27.58 -6.08
C PHE A 411 -25.56 -28.22 -5.32
N ILE A 412 -24.37 -27.60 -5.33
CA ILE A 412 -23.19 -28.12 -4.62
C ILE A 412 -23.39 -28.10 -3.10
N ASP A 413 -24.03 -27.09 -2.53
CA ASP A 413 -24.39 -27.04 -1.11
C ASP A 413 -25.30 -28.22 -0.74
N ALA A 414 -26.28 -28.53 -1.59
CA ALA A 414 -27.17 -29.67 -1.40
C ALA A 414 -26.43 -31.02 -1.54
N VAL A 415 -25.51 -31.13 -2.50
CA VAL A 415 -24.62 -32.31 -2.62
C VAL A 415 -23.81 -32.48 -1.34
N ASN A 416 -23.09 -31.46 -0.90
CA ASN A 416 -22.28 -31.52 0.32
C ASN A 416 -23.08 -31.91 1.56
N ALA A 417 -24.30 -31.38 1.72
CA ALA A 417 -25.17 -31.70 2.85
C ALA A 417 -25.63 -33.17 2.85
N ALA A 418 -25.82 -33.76 1.67
CA ALA A 418 -26.26 -35.15 1.53
C ALA A 418 -25.12 -36.17 1.50
N LEU A 419 -23.87 -35.75 1.22
CA LEU A 419 -22.73 -36.66 1.13
C LEU A 419 -22.53 -37.49 2.41
N GLU A 420 -22.83 -36.93 3.59
CA GLU A 420 -22.77 -37.65 4.87
C GLU A 420 -23.77 -38.82 4.97
N GLU A 421 -24.82 -38.84 4.13
CA GLU A 421 -25.82 -39.91 4.10
C GLU A 421 -25.38 -41.11 3.25
N PHE A 422 -24.36 -40.95 2.41
CA PHE A 422 -23.76 -42.04 1.65
C PHE A 422 -22.69 -42.70 2.51
N PHE A 423 -22.76 -44.02 2.71
CA PHE A 423 -21.81 -44.81 3.51
C PHE A 423 -20.44 -44.99 2.80
N LEU A 424 -19.94 -43.90 2.21
CA LEU A 424 -18.66 -43.83 1.52
C LEU A 424 -17.63 -43.26 2.50
N ASP A 425 -16.59 -44.05 2.80
CA ASP A 425 -15.54 -43.60 3.70
C ASP A 425 -14.74 -42.44 3.07
N GLY A 426 -14.46 -41.41 3.87
CA GLY A 426 -13.72 -40.22 3.44
C GLY A 426 -14.39 -39.37 2.36
N VAL A 427 -15.72 -39.48 2.18
CA VAL A 427 -16.43 -38.77 1.10
C VAL A 427 -16.36 -37.26 1.24
N SER A 428 -16.03 -36.56 0.16
CA SER A 428 -16.02 -35.09 0.12
C SER A 428 -16.23 -34.57 -1.29
N CYS A 429 -16.95 -33.45 -1.43
CA CYS A 429 -17.03 -32.71 -2.69
C CYS A 429 -16.04 -31.55 -2.66
N SER A 430 -15.33 -31.36 -3.76
CA SER A 430 -14.55 -30.15 -4.01
C SER A 430 -14.94 -29.58 -5.37
N ASP A 431 -15.14 -28.27 -5.44
CA ASP A 431 -15.72 -27.64 -6.63
C ASP A 431 -15.16 -26.24 -6.93
N TYR A 432 -15.32 -25.85 -8.19
CA TYR A 432 -14.91 -24.56 -8.72
C TYR A 432 -15.71 -23.39 -8.13
N TYR A 433 -17.02 -23.56 -7.93
CA TYR A 433 -17.95 -22.47 -7.61
C TYR A 433 -17.81 -21.99 -6.15
N SER A 434 -17.74 -22.91 -5.18
CA SER A 434 -17.45 -22.58 -3.78
C SER A 434 -16.06 -21.97 -3.64
N THR A 435 -15.07 -22.55 -4.35
CA THR A 435 -13.69 -22.06 -4.31
C THR A 435 -13.55 -20.65 -4.89
N ILE A 436 -14.22 -20.33 -6.00
CA ILE A 436 -14.18 -18.98 -6.57
C ILE A 436 -14.93 -17.98 -5.68
N GLN A 437 -16.03 -18.39 -5.03
CA GLN A 437 -16.75 -17.55 -4.07
C GLN A 437 -15.87 -17.18 -2.86
N ASP A 438 -15.15 -18.15 -2.30
CA ASP A 438 -14.17 -17.91 -1.24
C ASP A 438 -12.97 -17.08 -1.74
N GLY A 439 -12.57 -17.27 -2.99
CA GLY A 439 -11.60 -16.42 -3.69
C GLY A 439 -12.02 -14.95 -3.69
N TYR A 440 -13.28 -14.64 -4.03
CA TYR A 440 -13.80 -13.27 -3.99
C TYR A 440 -13.73 -12.66 -2.60
N ALA A 441 -13.97 -13.44 -1.55
CA ALA A 441 -13.83 -12.96 -0.17
C ALA A 441 -12.37 -12.62 0.18
N VAL A 442 -11.42 -13.51 -0.11
CA VAL A 442 -10.00 -13.30 0.22
C VAL A 442 -9.39 -12.21 -0.67
N TYR A 443 -9.46 -12.37 -1.99
CA TYR A 443 -8.81 -11.47 -2.94
C TYR A 443 -9.57 -10.13 -3.07
N GLY A 444 -10.90 -10.14 -2.92
CA GLY A 444 -11.68 -8.90 -2.82
C GLY A 444 -11.36 -8.12 -1.54
N GLY A 445 -11.24 -8.81 -0.40
CA GLY A 445 -10.76 -8.22 0.85
C GLY A 445 -9.35 -7.65 0.73
N LEU A 446 -8.43 -8.37 0.07
CA LEU A 446 -7.06 -7.90 -0.19
C LEU A 446 -7.03 -6.69 -1.12
N LEU A 447 -7.80 -6.67 -2.20
CA LEU A 447 -7.89 -5.52 -3.10
C LEU A 447 -8.48 -4.31 -2.39
N PHE A 448 -9.52 -4.51 -1.58
CA PHE A 448 -10.12 -3.45 -0.79
C PHE A 448 -9.12 -2.86 0.21
N LEU A 449 -8.40 -3.71 0.95
CA LEU A 449 -7.33 -3.29 1.85
C LEU A 449 -6.20 -2.59 1.09
N GLY A 450 -5.79 -3.13 -0.06
CA GLY A 450 -4.76 -2.56 -0.93
C GLY A 450 -5.14 -1.18 -1.45
N ALA A 451 -6.42 -0.94 -1.75
CA ALA A 451 -6.93 0.37 -2.13
C ALA A 451 -6.81 1.38 -0.96
N PHE A 452 -7.07 0.96 0.29
CA PHE A 452 -6.86 1.82 1.46
C PHE A 452 -5.40 2.16 1.71
N PHE A 453 -4.49 1.19 1.60
CA PHE A 453 -3.05 1.47 1.63
C PHE A 453 -2.64 2.38 0.47
N GLY A 454 -3.21 2.20 -0.72
CA GLY A 454 -2.96 3.06 -1.87
C GLY A 454 -3.39 4.52 -1.63
N VAL A 455 -4.61 4.74 -1.15
CA VAL A 455 -5.11 6.08 -0.78
C VAL A 455 -4.26 6.69 0.33
N LEU A 456 -3.88 5.90 1.32
CA LEU A 456 -2.99 6.32 2.40
C LEU A 456 -1.64 6.80 1.86
N PHE A 457 -0.92 5.96 1.11
CA PHE A 457 0.39 6.30 0.56
C PHE A 457 0.32 7.49 -0.39
N LEU A 458 -0.76 7.62 -1.16
CA LEU A 458 -1.02 8.77 -2.01
C LEU A 458 -1.21 10.04 -1.17
N ALA A 459 -2.12 10.01 -0.20
CA ALA A 459 -2.41 11.15 0.67
C ALA A 459 -1.15 11.65 1.38
N VAL A 460 -0.36 10.71 1.92
CA VAL A 460 0.94 11.01 2.51
C VAL A 460 1.90 11.64 1.50
N THR A 461 2.02 11.07 0.31
CA THR A 461 2.91 11.57 -0.74
C THR A 461 2.55 13.01 -1.13
N VAL A 462 1.25 13.27 -1.33
CA VAL A 462 0.71 14.62 -1.60
C VAL A 462 1.04 15.58 -0.48
N LEU A 463 0.92 15.14 0.77
CA LEU A 463 1.20 15.95 1.94
C LEU A 463 2.68 16.39 2.00
N ILE A 464 3.59 15.43 1.82
CA ILE A 464 5.03 15.69 1.83
C ILE A 464 5.38 16.65 0.69
N LEU A 465 4.84 16.43 -0.51
CA LEU A 465 5.04 17.29 -1.68
C LEU A 465 4.53 18.72 -1.43
N TYR A 466 3.31 18.87 -0.90
CA TYR A 466 2.72 20.17 -0.61
C TYR A 466 3.58 20.97 0.38
N PHE A 467 3.97 20.35 1.49
CA PHE A 467 4.84 20.99 2.48
C PHE A 467 6.18 21.40 1.92
N LYS A 468 6.77 20.51 1.14
CA LYS A 468 8.06 20.74 0.51
C LYS A 468 7.98 21.95 -0.42
N GLN A 469 6.93 22.05 -1.24
CA GLN A 469 6.75 23.18 -2.15
C GLN A 469 6.54 24.51 -1.44
N ILE A 470 5.78 24.53 -0.34
CA ILE A 470 5.64 25.75 0.47
C ILE A 470 6.98 26.19 1.03
N THR A 471 7.71 25.26 1.63
CA THR A 471 8.97 25.59 2.28
C THR A 471 10.02 26.05 1.26
N GLU A 472 10.24 25.27 0.20
CA GLU A 472 11.20 25.63 -0.84
C GLU A 472 10.81 26.97 -1.49
N GLY A 473 9.52 27.25 -1.65
CA GLY A 473 9.05 28.54 -2.18
C GLY A 473 9.44 29.72 -1.29
N ILE A 474 9.29 29.60 0.03
CA ILE A 474 9.65 30.68 0.98
C ILE A 474 11.17 30.91 0.99
N GLU A 475 11.96 29.83 1.01
CA GLU A 475 13.42 29.91 1.04
C GLU A 475 13.98 30.48 -0.29
N ASP A 476 13.48 30.01 -1.43
CA ASP A 476 13.94 30.45 -2.74
C ASP A 476 13.51 31.89 -3.07
N ALA A 477 12.37 32.38 -2.55
CA ALA A 477 11.93 33.77 -2.76
C ALA A 477 13.01 34.79 -2.38
N GLY A 478 13.60 34.63 -1.18
CA GLY A 478 14.69 35.49 -0.73
C GLY A 478 15.95 35.38 -1.60
N ARG A 479 16.26 34.16 -2.08
CA ARG A 479 17.43 33.93 -2.96
C ARG A 479 17.26 34.56 -4.33
N PHE A 480 16.09 34.40 -4.95
CA PHE A 480 15.81 34.98 -6.27
C PHE A 480 15.73 36.51 -6.23
N ALA A 481 15.22 37.09 -5.15
CA ALA A 481 15.26 38.54 -4.95
C ALA A 481 16.70 39.11 -4.94
N VAL A 482 17.66 38.38 -4.36
CA VAL A 482 19.08 38.77 -4.42
C VAL A 482 19.63 38.62 -5.84
N LEU A 483 19.30 37.53 -6.54
CA LEU A 483 19.76 37.30 -7.92
C LEU A 483 19.22 38.36 -8.89
N GLN A 484 17.98 38.82 -8.71
CA GLN A 484 17.40 39.91 -9.48
C GLN A 484 18.16 41.23 -9.28
N LYS A 485 18.54 41.55 -8.03
CA LYS A 485 19.38 42.73 -7.73
C LYS A 485 20.78 42.68 -8.35
N VAL A 486 21.29 41.47 -8.65
CA VAL A 486 22.58 41.26 -9.32
C VAL A 486 22.45 41.25 -10.85
N GLY A 487 21.22 41.35 -11.39
CA GLY A 487 20.96 41.51 -12.83
C GLY A 487 20.23 40.35 -13.50
N MET A 488 19.67 39.39 -12.75
CA MET A 488 18.81 38.35 -13.30
C MET A 488 17.42 38.91 -13.63
N ASP A 489 16.97 38.74 -14.87
CA ASP A 489 15.63 39.18 -15.26
C ASP A 489 14.52 38.17 -14.83
N ASP A 490 13.26 38.60 -14.87
CA ASP A 490 12.11 37.79 -14.45
C ASP A 490 11.91 36.52 -15.28
N THR A 491 12.28 36.54 -16.56
CA THR A 491 12.18 35.38 -17.44
C THR A 491 13.20 34.32 -17.06
N GLN A 492 14.44 34.74 -16.78
CA GLN A 492 15.51 33.88 -16.27
C GLN A 492 15.16 33.28 -14.91
N VAL A 493 14.55 34.05 -14.01
CA VAL A 493 14.03 33.54 -12.72
C VAL A 493 13.00 32.44 -12.98
N ARG A 494 11.98 32.72 -13.81
CA ARG A 494 10.91 31.76 -14.11
C ARG A 494 11.44 30.46 -14.73
N ASP A 495 12.33 30.57 -15.70
CA ASP A 495 12.91 29.40 -16.38
C ASP A 495 13.79 28.57 -15.45
N THR A 496 14.58 29.23 -14.59
CA THR A 496 15.37 28.56 -13.57
C THR A 496 14.47 27.81 -12.59
N ILE A 497 13.42 28.46 -12.09
CA ILE A 497 12.46 27.82 -11.19
C ILE A 497 11.81 26.61 -11.86
N ASN A 498 11.30 26.78 -13.09
CA ASN A 498 10.67 25.69 -13.85
C ASN A 498 11.58 24.47 -13.93
N ARG A 499 12.84 24.65 -14.33
CA ARG A 499 13.81 23.55 -14.44
C ARG A 499 14.08 22.89 -13.08
N GLN A 500 14.31 23.68 -12.04
CA GLN A 500 14.59 23.16 -10.70
C GLN A 500 13.41 22.40 -10.11
N VAL A 501 12.19 22.96 -10.20
CA VAL A 501 10.97 22.33 -9.71
C VAL A 501 10.66 21.05 -10.49
N LEU A 502 10.82 21.05 -11.82
CA LEU A 502 10.58 19.87 -12.66
C LEU A 502 11.52 18.73 -12.30
N ILE A 503 12.84 18.96 -12.25
CA ILE A 503 13.81 17.91 -11.89
C ILE A 503 13.48 17.31 -10.52
N VAL A 504 13.23 18.16 -9.55
CA VAL A 504 13.00 17.74 -8.16
C VAL A 504 11.68 16.99 -7.99
N PHE A 505 10.67 17.28 -8.80
CA PHE A 505 9.37 16.62 -8.74
C PHE A 505 9.37 15.30 -9.51
N PHE A 506 9.97 15.26 -10.70
CA PHE A 506 9.96 14.06 -11.54
C PHE A 506 11.05 13.06 -11.19
N LEU A 507 12.09 13.45 -10.43
CA LEU A 507 13.13 12.51 -9.99
C LEU A 507 12.56 11.36 -9.13
N PRO A 508 11.77 11.58 -8.06
CA PRO A 508 11.11 10.50 -7.33
C PRO A 508 10.22 9.63 -8.23
N LEU A 509 9.43 10.24 -9.12
CA LEU A 509 8.55 9.50 -10.02
C LEU A 509 9.35 8.58 -10.96
N ALA A 510 10.41 9.09 -11.58
CA ALA A 510 11.28 8.31 -12.46
C ALA A 510 11.92 7.15 -11.71
N THR A 511 12.39 7.38 -10.48
CA THR A 511 12.96 6.32 -9.65
C THR A 511 11.90 5.29 -9.23
N THR A 512 10.67 5.70 -8.91
CA THR A 512 9.54 4.77 -8.65
C THR A 512 9.26 3.88 -9.85
N LEU A 513 9.21 4.43 -11.06
CA LEU A 513 9.00 3.65 -12.27
C LEU A 513 10.16 2.69 -12.51
N LEU A 514 11.40 3.12 -12.26
CA LEU A 514 12.57 2.26 -12.32
C LEU A 514 12.50 1.11 -11.31
N HIS A 515 12.15 1.38 -10.05
CA HIS A 515 11.93 0.33 -9.05
C HIS A 515 10.88 -0.67 -9.53
N MET A 516 9.78 -0.19 -10.13
CA MET A 516 8.72 -1.06 -10.64
C MET A 516 9.14 -1.94 -11.81
N VAL A 517 10.07 -1.49 -12.67
CA VAL A 517 10.59 -2.34 -13.75
C VAL A 517 11.25 -3.59 -13.15
N PHE A 518 12.14 -3.44 -12.17
CA PHE A 518 12.81 -4.58 -11.53
C PHE A 518 11.89 -5.37 -10.60
N ALA A 519 11.02 -4.68 -9.85
CA ALA A 519 10.06 -5.33 -8.96
C ALA A 519 9.00 -6.13 -9.73
N SER A 520 8.72 -5.82 -11.01
CA SER A 520 7.70 -6.52 -11.80
C SER A 520 7.99 -8.00 -11.96
N ARG A 521 9.26 -8.36 -12.21
CA ARG A 521 9.73 -9.75 -12.33
C ARG A 521 9.55 -10.51 -11.03
N MET A 522 10.04 -9.92 -9.93
CA MET A 522 9.90 -10.50 -8.58
C MET A 522 8.44 -10.64 -8.18
N MET A 523 7.60 -9.62 -8.43
CA MET A 523 6.19 -9.64 -8.09
C MET A 523 5.45 -10.74 -8.85
N ALA A 524 5.65 -10.85 -10.16
CA ALA A 524 5.05 -11.92 -10.94
C ALA A 524 5.52 -13.32 -10.49
N CYS A 525 6.80 -13.46 -10.12
CA CYS A 525 7.35 -14.69 -9.55
C CYS A 525 6.68 -15.04 -8.21
N MET A 526 6.46 -14.08 -7.31
CA MET A 526 5.75 -14.30 -6.05
C MET A 526 4.28 -14.70 -6.25
N LEU A 527 3.62 -14.12 -7.25
CA LEU A 527 2.20 -14.40 -7.53
C LEU A 527 1.96 -15.83 -8.03
N GLN A 528 2.98 -16.51 -8.56
CA GLN A 528 2.90 -17.92 -8.92
C GLN A 528 2.69 -18.84 -7.72
N THR A 529 3.06 -18.42 -6.49
CA THR A 529 2.70 -19.18 -5.27
C THR A 529 1.19 -19.25 -5.06
N PHE A 530 0.44 -18.30 -5.62
CA PHE A 530 -1.01 -18.30 -5.66
C PHE A 530 -1.54 -18.93 -6.96
N MET A 531 -0.73 -19.73 -7.68
CA MET A 531 -1.06 -20.31 -8.98
C MET A 531 -1.38 -19.29 -10.08
N LEU A 532 -0.95 -18.03 -9.92
CA LEU A 532 -1.15 -16.99 -10.93
C LEU A 532 0.05 -16.94 -11.89
N TYR A 533 -0.05 -17.70 -12.99
CA TYR A 533 1.01 -17.78 -14.01
C TYR A 533 0.85 -16.80 -15.17
N ASP A 534 -0.29 -16.07 -15.25
CA ASP A 534 -0.56 -15.13 -16.33
C ASP A 534 0.26 -13.84 -16.20
N TRP A 535 1.44 -13.87 -16.82
CA TRP A 535 2.39 -12.77 -16.86
C TRP A 535 1.83 -11.50 -17.51
N ASN A 536 0.98 -11.65 -18.54
CA ASN A 536 0.43 -10.52 -19.26
C ASN A 536 -0.57 -9.76 -18.38
N LEU A 537 -1.39 -10.49 -17.63
CA LEU A 537 -2.30 -9.89 -16.65
C LEU A 537 -1.53 -9.11 -15.57
N VAL A 538 -0.50 -9.71 -14.98
CA VAL A 538 0.29 -9.06 -13.93
C VAL A 538 0.95 -7.77 -14.46
N LEU A 539 1.58 -7.81 -15.63
CA LEU A 539 2.17 -6.62 -16.26
C LEU A 539 1.13 -5.57 -16.63
N ALA A 540 -0.06 -5.97 -17.09
CA ALA A 540 -1.16 -5.05 -17.37
C ALA A 540 -1.65 -4.35 -16.10
N CYS A 541 -1.78 -5.07 -14.97
CA CYS A 541 -2.13 -4.49 -13.68
C CYS A 541 -1.06 -3.51 -13.16
N ILE A 542 0.24 -3.85 -13.29
CA ILE A 542 1.33 -2.93 -12.96
C ILE A 542 1.28 -1.68 -13.84
N GLY A 543 1.19 -1.85 -15.16
CA GLY A 543 1.17 -0.76 -16.12
C GLY A 543 -0.03 0.16 -15.91
N GLY A 544 -1.23 -0.40 -15.75
CA GLY A 544 -2.45 0.35 -15.45
C GLY A 544 -2.35 1.15 -14.15
N THR A 545 -1.88 0.51 -13.07
CA THR A 545 -1.66 1.18 -11.79
C THR A 545 -0.64 2.31 -11.90
N ALA A 546 0.49 2.07 -12.59
CA ALA A 546 1.53 3.06 -12.81
C ALA A 546 1.04 4.26 -13.62
N VAL A 547 0.23 4.04 -14.67
CA VAL A 547 -0.38 5.12 -15.48
C VAL A 547 -1.30 5.97 -14.62
N VAL A 548 -2.22 5.35 -13.87
CA VAL A 548 -3.12 6.07 -12.96
C VAL A 548 -2.31 6.87 -11.93
N PHE A 549 -1.27 6.27 -11.36
CA PHE A 549 -0.39 6.93 -10.41
C PHE A 549 0.33 8.14 -11.03
N VAL A 550 0.90 8.00 -12.23
CA VAL A 550 1.57 9.10 -12.96
C VAL A 550 0.60 10.26 -13.23
N LEU A 551 -0.64 9.96 -13.63
CA LEU A 551 -1.68 10.98 -13.86
C LEU A 551 -2.01 11.73 -12.57
N LEU A 552 -2.24 11.01 -11.47
CA LEU A 552 -2.49 11.61 -10.15
C LEU A 552 -1.28 12.44 -9.68
N TYR A 553 -0.06 11.93 -9.85
CA TYR A 553 1.17 12.63 -9.50
C TYR A 553 1.33 13.93 -10.30
N PHE A 554 0.96 13.94 -11.58
CA PHE A 554 0.96 15.14 -12.42
C PHE A 554 -0.11 16.17 -12.03
N ILE A 555 -1.29 15.72 -11.58
CA ILE A 555 -2.30 16.63 -11.01
C ILE A 555 -1.73 17.32 -9.77
N VAL A 556 -1.13 16.54 -8.88
CA VAL A 556 -0.49 17.04 -7.64
C VAL A 556 0.66 18.00 -7.97
N TYR A 557 1.48 17.70 -8.98
CA TYR A 557 2.50 18.61 -9.51
C TYR A 557 1.89 19.96 -9.85
N ARG A 558 0.86 19.98 -10.69
CA ARG A 558 0.23 21.24 -11.14
C ARG A 558 -0.34 22.03 -9.99
N LEU A 559 -1.00 21.38 -9.03
CA LEU A 559 -1.57 22.04 -7.86
C LEU A 559 -0.49 22.65 -6.97
N THR A 560 0.55 21.88 -6.64
CA THR A 560 1.59 22.28 -5.68
C THR A 560 2.60 23.25 -6.30
N ALA A 561 2.94 23.11 -7.58
CA ALA A 561 3.82 24.05 -8.29
C ALA A 561 3.20 25.46 -8.39
N ARG A 562 1.88 25.57 -8.57
CA ARG A 562 1.18 26.88 -8.54
C ARG A 562 1.36 27.61 -7.21
N VAL A 563 1.33 26.85 -6.10
CA VAL A 563 1.58 27.41 -4.76
C VAL A 563 3.01 27.92 -4.65
N TYR A 564 3.99 27.12 -5.10
CA TYR A 564 5.39 27.52 -5.14
C TYR A 564 5.59 28.84 -5.92
N TYR A 565 5.08 28.92 -7.16
CA TYR A 565 5.23 30.12 -7.99
C TYR A 565 4.64 31.37 -7.37
N ARG A 566 3.49 31.23 -6.69
CA ARG A 566 2.84 32.34 -6.01
C ARG A 566 3.67 32.87 -4.84
N ILE A 567 4.44 32.01 -4.17
CA ILE A 567 5.29 32.41 -3.05
C ILE A 567 6.54 33.13 -3.56
N VAL A 568 7.22 32.61 -4.60
CA VAL A 568 8.47 33.21 -5.10
C VAL A 568 8.24 34.54 -5.81
N ARG A 569 7.06 34.77 -6.38
CA ARG A 569 6.73 36.02 -7.09
C ARG A 569 6.18 37.13 -6.18
N ARG A 570 5.93 36.84 -4.90
CA ARG A 570 5.57 37.85 -3.90
C ARG A 570 6.82 38.47 -3.31
#